data_AF-A0A1G3IG82-F1
#
_entry.id   AF-A0A1G3IG82-F1
#
_cell.length_a   1.000
_cell.length_b   1.000
_cell.length_c   1.000
_cell.angle_alpha   90.00
_cell.angle_beta   90.00
_cell.angle_gamma   90.00
#
_symmetry.space_group_name_H-M   'P 1'
#
loop_
_entity.id
_entity.type
_entity.pdbx_description
1 polymer ?
#
loop_
_entity_poly.entity_id
_entity_poly.type
_entity_poly.pdbx_seq_one_letter_code
_entity_poly.pdbx_strand_id
1 'polypeptide(L)'
;MSEIHKFLFEGLPVRGVLVRLGGAWTEILRRRAANSATGSYPLPVQNMLGEMVAAAALMQSNIKFNGSLILQVLGDGPVKLAVVEVQADFGLRATATVTGDVPLEASLSQMINVNNQGKCAITLDPQTRFPGQQPYQGVVPLVGDAREKLEKLSDVLEHYMLQSEQLDTTLVLAADDKVATGLLIQRLPLEGVGNLAGSRVSLAHEDEIGSNEHYKRIALLASTLKREELLTLDADTILRRLFWEEKLLR
;
A
#
# COMPACT_ATOMS: atom_id res chain seq x y z
N MET A 1 -12.93 -6.38 -13.70
CA MET A 1 -13.59 -5.24 -13.01
C MET A 1 -12.61 -4.68 -11.98
N SER A 2 -12.74 -3.41 -11.59
CA SER A 2 -11.95 -2.80 -10.51
C SER A 2 -12.91 -2.23 -9.47
N GLU A 3 -12.65 -2.49 -8.19
CA GLU A 3 -13.53 -2.15 -7.08
C GLU A 3 -12.75 -1.68 -5.85
N ILE A 4 -13.35 -0.75 -5.10
CA ILE A 4 -12.83 -0.20 -3.85
C ILE A 4 -13.99 -0.20 -2.86
N HIS A 5 -13.83 -0.94 -1.76
CA HIS A 5 -14.82 -1.08 -0.70
C HIS A 5 -14.29 -0.41 0.56
N LYS A 6 -14.88 0.72 0.94
CA LYS A 6 -14.58 1.39 2.21
C LYS A 6 -15.57 0.94 3.25
N PHE A 7 -15.11 0.74 4.47
CA PHE A 7 -15.97 0.36 5.57
C PHE A 7 -15.43 0.84 6.92
N LEU A 8 -16.33 0.99 7.88
CA LEU A 8 -16.05 1.31 9.27
C LEU A 8 -16.58 0.19 10.17
N PHE A 9 -15.94 0.01 11.30
CA PHE A 9 -16.42 -0.92 12.33
C PHE A 9 -17.29 -0.13 13.32
N GLU A 10 -18.57 -0.47 13.41
CA GLU A 10 -19.50 0.26 14.28
C GLU A 10 -19.05 0.17 15.74
N GLY A 11 -18.92 1.32 16.39
CA GLY A 11 -18.47 1.41 17.78
C GLY A 11 -16.97 1.20 18.00
N LEU A 12 -16.17 0.98 16.95
CA LEU A 12 -14.70 0.87 17.04
C LEU A 12 -14.02 2.02 16.28
N PRO A 13 -12.93 2.58 16.80
CA PRO A 13 -12.14 3.61 16.09
C PRO A 13 -11.24 2.96 15.03
N VAL A 14 -11.84 2.18 14.13
CA VAL A 14 -11.12 1.43 13.10
C VAL A 14 -11.83 1.60 11.77
N ARG A 15 -11.06 1.87 10.73
CA ARG A 15 -11.51 1.87 9.34
C ARG A 15 -10.84 0.76 8.56
N GLY A 16 -11.54 0.29 7.54
CA GLY A 16 -11.01 -0.66 6.59
C GLY A 16 -11.26 -0.24 5.16
N VAL A 17 -10.35 -0.61 4.28
CA VAL A 17 -10.53 -0.51 2.83
C VAL A 17 -10.06 -1.79 2.18
N LEU A 18 -10.85 -2.34 1.27
CA LEU A 18 -10.48 -3.44 0.40
C LEU A 18 -10.47 -2.96 -1.05
N VAL A 19 -9.40 -3.23 -1.80
CA VAL A 19 -9.34 -2.97 -3.25
C VAL A 19 -9.15 -4.26 -4.01
N ARG A 20 -9.80 -4.38 -5.17
CA ARG A 20 -9.54 -5.43 -6.15
C ARG A 20 -9.46 -4.77 -7.52
N LEU A 21 -8.27 -4.72 -8.10
CA LEU A 21 -7.97 -4.02 -9.34
C LEU A 21 -7.63 -5.03 -10.43
N GLY A 22 -8.63 -5.53 -11.14
CA GLY A 22 -8.42 -6.46 -12.25
C GLY A 22 -8.19 -5.76 -13.58
N GLY A 23 -9.15 -4.92 -14.00
CA GLY A 23 -9.12 -4.30 -15.33
C GLY A 23 -7.96 -3.31 -15.51
N ALA A 24 -7.74 -2.44 -14.52
CA ALA A 24 -6.64 -1.48 -14.56
C ALA A 24 -5.26 -2.16 -14.53
N TRP A 25 -5.11 -3.21 -13.71
CA TRP A 25 -3.84 -3.93 -13.56
C TRP A 25 -3.47 -4.72 -14.82
N THR A 26 -4.41 -5.50 -15.36
CA THR A 26 -4.19 -6.26 -16.60
C THR A 26 -3.86 -5.36 -17.78
N GLU A 27 -4.43 -4.16 -17.86
CA GLU A 27 -4.08 -3.18 -18.90
C GLU A 27 -2.65 -2.65 -18.75
N ILE A 28 -2.16 -2.42 -17.52
CA ILE A 28 -0.74 -2.06 -17.27
C ILE A 28 0.17 -3.16 -17.78
N LEU A 29 -0.11 -4.42 -17.42
CA LEU A 29 0.69 -5.56 -17.85
C LEU A 29 0.67 -5.75 -19.37
N ARG A 30 -0.51 -5.60 -19.99
CA ARG A 30 -0.66 -5.68 -21.45
C ARG A 30 0.19 -4.62 -22.16
N ARG A 31 0.16 -3.37 -21.70
CA ARG A 31 0.98 -2.29 -22.28
C ARG A 31 2.47 -2.54 -22.09
N ARG A 32 2.87 -3.06 -20.94
CA ARG A 32 4.26 -3.44 -20.69
C ARG A 32 4.72 -4.56 -21.64
N ALA A 33 3.95 -5.63 -21.74
CA ALA A 33 4.27 -6.78 -22.59
C ALA A 33 4.38 -6.39 -24.08
N ALA A 34 3.59 -5.41 -24.53
CA ALA A 34 3.64 -4.88 -25.88
C ALA A 34 4.90 -4.05 -26.19
N ASN A 35 5.71 -3.69 -25.19
CA ASN A 35 6.94 -2.94 -25.39
C ASN A 35 8.05 -3.86 -25.91
N SER A 36 8.40 -3.75 -27.19
CA SER A 36 9.40 -4.60 -27.85
C SER A 36 10.82 -4.45 -27.31
N ALA A 37 11.14 -3.34 -26.63
CA ALA A 37 12.48 -3.10 -26.09
C ALA A 37 12.68 -3.72 -24.70
N THR A 38 11.59 -3.87 -23.92
CA THR A 38 11.69 -4.23 -22.50
C THR A 38 10.87 -5.47 -22.11
N GLY A 39 9.94 -5.90 -22.95
CA GLY A 39 9.14 -7.12 -22.77
C GLY A 39 8.27 -7.14 -21.51
N SER A 40 7.72 -8.31 -21.21
CA SER A 40 6.98 -8.58 -19.97
C SER A 40 7.88 -8.50 -18.74
N TYR A 41 7.29 -8.18 -17.60
CA TYR A 41 8.01 -8.23 -16.32
C TYR A 41 8.30 -9.69 -15.90
N PRO A 42 9.46 -9.96 -15.27
CA PRO A 42 9.65 -11.17 -14.49
C PRO A 42 8.56 -11.29 -13.41
N LEU A 43 8.13 -12.52 -13.09
CA LEU A 43 6.99 -12.75 -12.19
C LEU A 43 7.15 -12.07 -10.80
N PRO A 44 8.31 -12.10 -10.13
CA PRO A 44 8.47 -11.37 -8.86
C PRO A 44 8.29 -9.86 -8.99
N VAL A 45 8.77 -9.27 -10.09
CA VAL A 45 8.62 -7.83 -10.38
C VAL A 45 7.15 -7.48 -10.63
N GLN A 46 6.46 -8.33 -11.40
CA GLN A 46 5.02 -8.20 -11.64
C GLN A 46 4.23 -8.22 -10.33
N ASN A 47 4.47 -9.21 -9.47
CA ASN A 47 3.77 -9.36 -8.21
C ASN A 47 4.05 -8.16 -7.27
N MET A 48 5.32 -7.76 -7.13
CA MET A 48 5.69 -6.58 -6.32
C MET A 48 5.03 -5.30 -6.85
N LEU A 49 5.07 -5.07 -8.17
CA LEU A 49 4.46 -3.87 -8.76
C LEU A 49 2.94 -3.87 -8.61
N GLY A 50 2.29 -5.04 -8.69
CA GLY A 50 0.87 -5.18 -8.43
C GLY A 50 0.51 -4.91 -6.97
N GLU A 51 1.32 -5.38 -6.02
CA GLU A 51 1.15 -5.06 -4.60
C GLU A 51 1.32 -3.55 -4.34
N MET A 52 2.28 -2.89 -5.01
CA MET A 52 2.41 -1.43 -4.97
C MET A 52 1.17 -0.72 -5.54
N VAL A 53 0.59 -1.25 -6.63
CA VAL A 53 -0.64 -0.74 -7.24
C VAL A 53 -1.82 -0.81 -6.27
N ALA A 54 -2.00 -1.95 -5.60
CA ALA A 54 -3.02 -2.11 -4.58
C ALA A 54 -2.78 -1.18 -3.38
N ALA A 55 -1.55 -1.11 -2.87
CA ALA A 55 -1.18 -0.25 -1.75
C ALA A 55 -1.44 1.23 -2.04
N ALA A 56 -1.01 1.74 -3.19
CA ALA A 56 -1.19 3.14 -3.56
C ALA A 56 -2.68 3.50 -3.70
N ALA A 57 -3.50 2.59 -4.26
CA ALA A 57 -4.95 2.78 -4.34
C ALA A 57 -5.62 2.78 -2.95
N LEU A 58 -5.20 1.87 -2.05
CA LEU A 58 -5.66 1.83 -0.66
C LEU A 58 -5.35 3.14 0.06
N MET A 59 -4.12 3.63 -0.05
CA MET A 59 -3.69 4.88 0.56
C MET A 59 -4.45 6.08 -0.03
N GLN A 60 -4.51 6.21 -1.36
CA GLN A 60 -5.23 7.30 -2.03
C GLN A 60 -6.70 7.36 -1.60
N SER A 61 -7.33 6.19 -1.40
CA SER A 61 -8.72 6.11 -0.97
C SER A 61 -8.97 6.65 0.46
N ASN A 62 -7.92 6.72 1.28
CA ASN A 62 -8.00 7.09 2.70
C ASN A 62 -7.61 8.52 3.02
N ILE A 63 -7.15 9.28 2.03
CA ILE A 63 -6.68 10.67 2.18
C ILE A 63 -7.75 11.64 1.67
N LYS A 64 -7.97 12.73 2.42
CA LYS A 64 -8.73 13.89 1.94
C LYS A 64 -7.77 14.88 1.26
N PHE A 65 -7.21 14.48 0.11
CA PHE A 65 -6.23 15.26 -0.63
C PHE A 65 -6.61 15.36 -2.10
N ASN A 66 -6.60 16.58 -2.64
CA ASN A 66 -6.84 16.82 -4.06
C ASN A 66 -5.52 16.91 -4.82
N GLY A 67 -4.98 15.75 -5.18
CA GLY A 67 -3.72 15.60 -5.88
C GLY A 67 -3.42 14.12 -6.15
N SER A 68 -2.19 13.83 -6.57
CA SER A 68 -1.74 12.46 -6.81
C SER A 68 -0.88 11.94 -5.65
N LEU A 69 -1.08 10.66 -5.33
CA LEU A 69 -0.19 9.89 -4.48
C LEU A 69 0.78 9.10 -5.35
N ILE A 70 2.06 9.29 -5.11
CA ILE A 70 3.14 8.61 -5.81
C ILE A 70 3.88 7.73 -4.81
N LEU A 71 3.79 6.41 -5.00
CA LEU A 71 4.55 5.41 -4.27
C LEU A 71 5.75 4.98 -5.12
N GLN A 72 6.96 5.23 -4.63
CA GLN A 72 8.20 4.85 -5.30
C GLN A 72 9.07 3.96 -4.44
N VAL A 73 9.72 3.00 -5.08
CA VAL A 73 10.76 2.15 -4.52
C VAL A 73 12.02 2.38 -5.32
N LEU A 74 13.06 2.90 -4.69
CA LEU A 74 14.41 3.04 -5.24
C LEU A 74 15.24 1.88 -4.74
N GLY A 75 15.63 0.98 -5.64
CA GLY A 75 16.33 -0.24 -5.27
C GLY A 75 17.81 -0.22 -5.62
N ASP A 76 18.60 -0.95 -4.83
CA ASP A 76 20.03 -1.18 -5.06
C ASP A 76 20.32 -2.53 -5.74
N GLY A 77 19.28 -3.34 -5.98
CA GLY A 77 19.32 -4.63 -6.67
C GLY A 77 19.02 -4.58 -8.18
N PRO A 78 18.58 -5.68 -8.80
CA PRO A 78 18.21 -5.72 -10.22
C PRO A 78 16.99 -4.84 -10.54
N VAL A 79 16.11 -4.56 -9.58
CA VAL A 79 15.02 -3.60 -9.77
C VAL A 79 15.48 -2.23 -9.24
N LYS A 80 15.78 -1.29 -10.15
CA LYS A 80 16.35 0.03 -9.80
C LYS A 80 15.31 1.03 -9.34
N LEU A 81 14.14 0.97 -9.96
CA LEU A 81 13.04 1.89 -9.67
C LEU A 81 11.74 1.16 -9.93
N ALA A 82 10.80 1.24 -9.00
CA ALA A 82 9.40 0.95 -9.23
C ALA A 82 8.58 2.15 -8.77
N VAL A 83 7.61 2.58 -9.58
CA VAL A 83 6.77 3.75 -9.30
C VAL A 83 5.34 3.42 -9.63
N VAL A 84 4.45 3.78 -8.72
CA VAL A 84 3.01 3.79 -8.91
C VAL A 84 2.51 5.20 -8.60
N GLU A 85 1.65 5.74 -9.44
CA GLU A 85 0.90 6.94 -9.15
C GLU A 85 -0.59 6.68 -9.26
N VAL A 86 -1.33 7.22 -8.30
CA VAL A 86 -2.79 7.21 -8.26
C VAL A 86 -3.28 8.64 -8.08
N GLN A 87 -4.09 9.10 -9.02
CA GLN A 87 -4.70 10.44 -9.00
C GLN A 87 -5.95 10.46 -8.11
N ALA A 88 -6.46 11.66 -7.82
CA ALA A 88 -7.67 11.84 -7.01
C ALA A 88 -8.94 11.19 -7.59
N ASP A 89 -8.99 11.02 -8.92
CA ASP A 89 -10.05 10.31 -9.64
C ASP A 89 -9.77 8.81 -9.82
N PHE A 90 -8.72 8.29 -9.16
CA PHE A 90 -8.20 6.93 -9.29
C PHE A 90 -7.64 6.58 -10.68
N GLY A 91 -7.30 7.58 -11.50
CA GLY A 91 -6.42 7.40 -12.64
C GLY A 91 -5.08 6.83 -12.16
N LEU A 92 -4.68 5.68 -12.70
CA LEU A 92 -3.54 4.92 -12.18
C LEU A 92 -2.50 4.63 -13.27
N ARG A 93 -1.23 4.79 -12.91
CA ARG A 93 -0.08 4.39 -13.72
C ARG A 93 0.98 3.70 -12.87
N ALA A 94 1.64 2.70 -13.44
CA ALA A 94 2.68 1.96 -12.77
C ALA A 94 3.78 1.56 -13.76
N THR A 95 5.03 1.61 -13.31
CA THR A 95 6.19 1.15 -14.08
C THR A 95 7.32 0.70 -13.16
N ALA A 96 8.15 -0.20 -13.66
CA ALA A 96 9.40 -0.60 -13.05
C ALA A 96 10.54 -0.64 -14.07
N THR A 97 11.72 -0.22 -13.62
CA THR A 97 13.01 -0.29 -14.31
C THR A 97 13.79 -1.46 -13.74
N VAL A 98 13.99 -2.48 -14.57
CA VAL A 98 14.74 -3.69 -14.23
C VAL A 98 16.04 -3.70 -15.03
N THR A 99 17.16 -3.85 -14.34
CA THR A 99 18.50 -3.96 -14.91
C THR A 99 19.15 -5.24 -14.39
N GLY A 100 19.31 -6.22 -15.27
CA GLY A 100 19.82 -7.55 -14.91
C GLY A 100 18.71 -8.57 -14.68
N ASP A 101 19.11 -9.77 -14.30
CA ASP A 101 18.22 -10.91 -14.17
C ASP A 101 17.52 -10.93 -12.80
N VAL A 102 16.23 -11.27 -12.83
CA VAL A 102 15.43 -11.51 -11.63
C VAL A 102 15.00 -12.98 -11.63
N PRO A 103 15.57 -13.82 -10.75
CA PRO A 103 15.17 -15.22 -10.61
C PRO A 103 13.68 -15.37 -10.30
N LEU A 104 13.06 -16.49 -10.70
CA LEU A 104 11.63 -16.74 -10.49
C LEU A 104 11.22 -16.69 -9.00
N GLU A 105 12.11 -17.13 -8.12
CA GLU A 105 11.90 -17.19 -6.66
C GLU A 105 12.61 -16.04 -5.92
N ALA A 106 12.89 -14.93 -6.62
CA ALA A 106 13.54 -13.78 -5.99
C ALA A 106 12.64 -13.17 -4.91
N SER A 107 13.18 -13.10 -3.69
CA SER A 107 12.58 -12.37 -2.57
C SER A 107 12.62 -10.85 -2.81
N LEU A 108 11.83 -10.11 -2.03
CA LEU A 108 11.79 -8.64 -2.14
C LEU A 108 13.18 -8.05 -1.95
N SER A 109 13.91 -8.47 -0.92
CA SER A 109 15.23 -7.90 -0.65
C SER A 109 16.25 -8.24 -1.73
N GLN A 110 16.16 -9.43 -2.36
CA GLN A 110 17.01 -9.78 -3.50
C GLN A 110 16.73 -8.92 -4.74
N MET A 111 15.52 -8.39 -4.89
CA MET A 111 15.14 -7.53 -6.01
C MET A 111 15.52 -6.06 -5.81
N ILE A 112 15.23 -5.50 -4.63
CA ILE A 112 15.27 -4.05 -4.39
C ILE A 112 16.17 -3.63 -3.22
N ASN A 113 16.65 -4.55 -2.38
CA ASN A 113 17.39 -4.23 -1.16
C ASN A 113 18.58 -5.18 -0.89
N VAL A 114 19.44 -5.37 -1.89
CA VAL A 114 20.57 -6.30 -1.85
C VAL A 114 21.59 -5.90 -0.80
N ASN A 115 21.93 -4.60 -0.71
CA ASN A 115 22.96 -4.05 0.18
C ASN A 115 22.38 -3.16 1.29
N ASN A 116 21.09 -3.28 1.61
CA ASN A 116 20.39 -2.44 2.59
C ASN A 116 20.39 -0.94 2.24
N GLN A 117 20.51 -0.58 0.95
CA GLN A 117 20.47 0.81 0.49
C GLN A 117 19.16 1.18 -0.20
N GLY A 118 18.25 0.23 -0.37
CA GLY A 118 16.94 0.48 -0.96
C GLY A 118 16.06 1.36 -0.07
N LYS A 119 15.18 2.15 -0.70
CA LYS A 119 14.29 3.09 -0.03
C LYS A 119 12.89 3.06 -0.66
N CYS A 120 11.88 3.21 0.18
CA CYS A 120 10.52 3.51 -0.24
C CYS A 120 10.23 4.98 0.04
N ALA A 121 9.58 5.67 -0.89
CA ALA A 121 9.11 7.03 -0.67
C ALA A 121 7.67 7.19 -1.15
N ILE A 122 6.89 7.93 -0.36
CA ILE A 122 5.51 8.28 -0.67
C ILE A 122 5.47 9.79 -0.82
N THR A 123 4.97 10.26 -1.96
CA THR A 123 4.87 11.68 -2.28
C THR A 123 3.42 12.04 -2.55
N LEU A 124 2.96 13.13 -1.93
CA LEU A 124 1.64 13.73 -2.17
C LEU A 124 1.84 15.00 -2.97
N ASP A 125 1.49 14.93 -4.25
CA ASP A 125 1.66 16.01 -5.21
C ASP A 125 0.32 16.71 -5.49
N PRO A 126 0.12 17.96 -5.03
CA PRO A 126 -1.18 18.62 -5.14
C PRO A 126 -1.48 18.97 -6.59
N GLN A 127 -2.74 18.80 -7.01
CA GLN A 127 -3.16 19.12 -8.38
C GLN A 127 -2.91 20.59 -8.72
N THR A 128 -3.14 21.47 -7.75
CA THR A 128 -2.85 22.89 -7.85
C THR A 128 -1.71 23.22 -6.90
N ARG A 129 -0.54 23.53 -7.45
CA ARG A 129 0.62 24.00 -6.68
C ARG A 129 0.57 25.51 -6.55
N PHE A 130 0.60 26.02 -5.32
CA PHE A 130 0.87 27.43 -5.10
C PHE A 130 2.35 27.75 -5.35
N PRO A 131 2.72 28.97 -5.75
CA PRO A 131 4.11 29.36 -5.90
C PRO A 131 4.91 29.07 -4.62
N GLY A 132 5.98 28.27 -4.74
CA GLY A 132 6.82 27.86 -3.61
C GLY A 132 6.32 26.66 -2.80
N GLN A 133 5.14 26.11 -3.09
CA GLN A 133 4.64 24.91 -2.44
C GLN A 133 5.39 23.67 -2.96
N GLN A 134 6.07 22.98 -2.04
CA GLN A 134 6.71 21.69 -2.32
C GLN A 134 5.74 20.54 -2.03
N PRO A 135 5.73 19.48 -2.84
CA PRO A 135 5.04 18.24 -2.51
C PRO A 135 5.49 17.70 -1.15
N TYR A 136 4.56 17.14 -0.38
CA TYR A 136 4.93 16.39 0.81
C TYR A 136 5.57 15.07 0.37
N GLN A 137 6.71 14.72 0.95
CA GLN A 137 7.37 13.45 0.68
C GLN A 137 7.92 12.86 1.99
N GLY A 138 7.48 11.64 2.29
CA GLY A 138 8.10 10.80 3.31
C GLY A 138 8.98 9.73 2.67
N VAL A 139 10.09 9.38 3.32
CA VAL A 139 11.04 8.37 2.84
C VAL A 139 11.38 7.43 3.99
N VAL A 140 11.28 6.13 3.75
CA VAL A 140 11.61 5.07 4.71
C VAL A 140 12.63 4.11 4.10
N PRO A 141 13.63 3.64 4.85
CA PRO A 141 14.50 2.58 4.36
C PRO A 141 13.74 1.25 4.26
N LEU A 142 14.22 0.32 3.42
CA LEU A 142 13.62 -1.02 3.28
C LEU A 142 14.11 -2.03 4.33
N VAL A 143 14.43 -1.54 5.54
CA VAL A 143 14.89 -2.36 6.67
C VAL A 143 14.02 -2.09 7.88
N GLY A 144 13.86 -3.10 8.74
CA GLY A 144 13.15 -2.95 10.00
C GLY A 144 13.99 -2.27 11.08
N ASP A 145 13.44 -2.19 12.29
CA ASP A 145 14.04 -1.47 13.43
C ASP A 145 15.40 -2.05 13.85
N ALA A 146 15.59 -3.37 13.71
CA ALA A 146 16.86 -4.04 13.99
C ALA A 146 17.78 -4.11 12.75
N ARG A 147 17.47 -3.33 11.70
CA ARG A 147 18.17 -3.28 10.40
C ARG A 147 18.15 -4.59 9.62
N GLU A 148 17.22 -5.47 9.95
CA GLU A 148 16.88 -6.67 9.21
C GLU A 148 16.20 -6.32 7.87
N LYS A 149 16.34 -7.21 6.89
CA LYS A 149 15.71 -7.04 5.58
C LYS A 149 14.22 -7.31 5.71
N LEU A 150 13.41 -6.38 5.21
CA LEU A 150 11.97 -6.59 5.08
C LEU A 150 11.69 -7.35 3.78
N GLU A 151 11.00 -8.48 3.90
CA GLU A 151 10.72 -9.37 2.75
C GLU A 151 9.32 -9.20 2.17
N LYS A 152 8.50 -8.34 2.78
CA LYS A 152 7.16 -8.00 2.30
C LYS A 152 7.02 -6.50 2.14
N LEU A 153 6.34 -6.10 1.07
CA LEU A 153 6.03 -4.70 0.82
C LEU A 153 5.06 -4.14 1.87
N SER A 154 4.13 -4.96 2.38
CA SER A 154 3.25 -4.60 3.49
C SER A 154 4.05 -4.06 4.67
N ASP A 155 5.08 -4.79 5.10
CA ASP A 155 5.85 -4.48 6.31
C ASP A 155 6.61 -3.14 6.14
N VAL A 156 7.14 -2.87 4.94
CA VAL A 156 7.78 -1.58 4.59
C VAL A 156 6.78 -0.42 4.73
N LEU A 157 5.56 -0.61 4.22
CA LEU A 157 4.53 0.42 4.20
C LEU A 157 3.87 0.62 5.57
N GLU A 158 3.72 -0.45 6.35
CA GLU A 158 3.29 -0.36 7.75
C GLU A 158 4.33 0.39 8.58
N HIS A 159 5.63 0.11 8.37
CA HIS A 159 6.71 0.85 9.00
C HIS A 159 6.69 2.33 8.61
N TYR A 160 6.44 2.65 7.33
CA TYR A 160 6.22 4.03 6.88
C TYR A 160 5.05 4.69 7.63
N MET A 161 3.88 4.04 7.69
CA MET A 161 2.68 4.60 8.30
C MET A 161 2.88 4.88 9.79
N LEU A 162 3.59 3.99 10.48
CA LEU A 162 3.92 4.17 11.88
C LEU A 162 4.90 5.33 12.09
N GLN A 163 6.00 5.37 11.34
CA GLN A 163 7.09 6.33 11.58
C GLN A 163 6.81 7.73 11.01
N SER A 164 6.16 7.81 9.86
CA SER A 164 5.96 9.08 9.13
C SER A 164 4.58 9.68 9.37
N GLU A 165 3.54 8.85 9.54
CA GLU A 165 2.15 9.30 9.68
C GLU A 165 1.58 9.13 11.10
N GLN A 166 2.30 8.41 11.98
CA GLN A 166 1.85 8.04 13.33
C GLN A 166 0.49 7.31 13.33
N LEU A 167 0.30 6.41 12.36
CA LEU A 167 -0.95 5.65 12.21
C LEU A 167 -0.70 4.15 12.32
N ASP A 168 -1.35 3.51 13.30
CA ASP A 168 -1.44 2.05 13.36
C ASP A 168 -2.18 1.55 12.11
N THR A 169 -1.43 0.87 11.24
CA THR A 169 -1.91 0.38 9.95
C THR A 169 -1.49 -1.07 9.76
N THR A 170 -2.42 -1.91 9.30
CA THR A 170 -2.16 -3.27 8.84
C THR A 170 -2.53 -3.36 7.37
N LEU A 171 -1.60 -3.89 6.57
CA LEU A 171 -1.72 -4.06 5.12
C LEU A 171 -1.54 -5.54 4.78
N VAL A 172 -2.54 -6.08 4.09
CA VAL A 172 -2.42 -7.38 3.42
C VAL A 172 -2.49 -7.12 1.93
N LEU A 173 -1.43 -7.46 1.20
CA LEU A 173 -1.30 -7.19 -0.23
C LEU A 173 -1.08 -8.50 -0.98
N ALA A 174 -1.66 -8.60 -2.18
CA ALA A 174 -1.36 -9.66 -3.12
C ALA A 174 -1.58 -9.18 -4.55
N ALA A 175 -0.81 -9.73 -5.48
CA ALA A 175 -1.06 -9.55 -6.90
C ALA A 175 -0.59 -10.75 -7.72
N ASP A 176 -1.27 -11.02 -8.82
CA ASP A 176 -0.90 -12.00 -9.84
C ASP A 176 -1.03 -11.40 -11.26
N ASP A 177 -1.17 -12.22 -12.30
CA ASP A 177 -1.36 -11.78 -13.69
C ASP A 177 -2.76 -11.22 -14.00
N LYS A 178 -3.70 -11.35 -13.07
CA LYS A 178 -5.13 -11.03 -13.26
C LYS A 178 -5.62 -9.92 -12.35
N VAL A 179 -5.12 -9.84 -11.12
CA VAL A 179 -5.61 -8.90 -10.11
C VAL A 179 -4.49 -8.38 -9.23
N ALA A 180 -4.52 -7.07 -8.96
CA ALA A 180 -3.80 -6.44 -7.86
C ALA A 180 -4.82 -6.11 -6.76
N THR A 181 -4.59 -6.56 -5.54
CA THR A 181 -5.60 -6.55 -4.47
C THR A 181 -4.96 -6.34 -3.11
N GLY A 182 -5.73 -5.75 -2.20
CA GLY A 182 -5.23 -5.52 -0.86
C GLY A 182 -6.30 -5.10 0.12
N LEU A 183 -6.04 -5.36 1.40
CA LEU A 183 -6.82 -4.95 2.55
C LEU A 183 -5.95 -4.02 3.41
N LEU A 184 -6.50 -2.85 3.74
CA LEU A 184 -5.93 -1.92 4.71
C LEU A 184 -6.88 -1.85 5.90
N ILE A 185 -6.37 -2.10 7.10
CA ILE A 185 -7.01 -1.80 8.38
C ILE A 185 -6.22 -0.71 9.05
N GLN A 186 -6.88 0.34 9.54
CA GLN A 186 -6.20 1.46 10.16
C GLN A 186 -7.00 2.03 11.31
N ARG A 187 -6.32 2.41 12.39
CA ARG A 187 -6.92 3.10 13.52
C ARG A 187 -7.34 4.53 13.11
N LEU A 188 -8.53 4.93 13.54
CA LEU A 188 -9.00 6.31 13.46
C LEU A 188 -8.51 7.09 14.67
N PRO A 189 -8.01 8.33 14.50
CA PRO A 189 -7.82 9.23 15.64
C PRO A 189 -9.17 9.53 16.28
N LEU A 190 -9.25 9.48 17.62
CA LEU A 190 -10.49 9.60 18.38
C LEU A 190 -11.06 11.04 18.43
N GLU A 191 -10.30 12.04 17.98
CA GLU A 191 -10.79 13.41 17.76
C GLU A 191 -10.26 13.97 16.43
N GLY A 192 -11.14 14.61 15.66
CA GLY A 192 -10.91 14.90 14.26
C GLY A 192 -9.88 16.00 14.02
N VAL A 193 -8.74 15.65 13.42
CA VAL A 193 -8.09 16.40 12.32
C VAL A 193 -7.29 15.40 11.47
N GLY A 194 -7.22 15.62 10.16
CA GLY A 194 -6.72 14.66 9.19
C GLY A 194 -5.19 14.49 9.15
N ASN A 195 -4.77 13.26 8.90
CA ASN A 195 -3.40 12.94 8.53
C ASN A 195 -3.31 12.71 7.02
N LEU A 196 -2.11 12.94 6.47
CA LEU A 196 -1.71 13.12 5.05
C LEU A 196 -2.01 14.50 4.41
N ALA A 197 -2.80 15.40 5.02
CA ALA A 197 -3.02 16.77 4.50
C ALA A 197 -2.88 17.91 5.52
N GLY A 198 -2.33 17.64 6.70
CA GLY A 198 -1.93 18.66 7.67
C GLY A 198 -2.94 18.91 8.80
N SER A 199 -2.53 18.55 10.01
CA SER A 199 -2.56 19.42 11.19
C SER A 199 -1.68 18.81 12.28
N ARG A 200 -0.80 19.61 12.86
CA ARG A 200 0.05 19.23 14.01
C ARG A 200 -0.70 19.48 15.32
N VAL A 201 -1.58 18.56 15.76
CA VAL A 201 -2.03 18.39 17.17
C VAL A 201 -2.64 16.98 17.23
N SER A 202 -2.26 16.03 18.10
CA SER A 202 -2.33 16.13 19.56
C SER A 202 -1.41 15.11 20.26
N LEU A 203 -0.52 15.62 21.12
CA LEU A 203 0.38 14.87 22.01
C LEU A 203 -0.30 13.86 22.94
N ALA A 204 -1.63 13.91 23.09
CA ALA A 204 -2.40 13.01 23.97
C ALA A 204 -2.72 11.64 23.35
N HIS A 205 -2.51 11.45 22.04
CA HIS A 205 -2.92 10.23 21.32
C HIS A 205 -1.74 9.35 20.86
N GLU A 206 -0.50 9.80 21.07
CA GLU A 206 0.69 8.95 20.88
C GLU A 206 0.69 7.78 21.88
N ASP A 207 0.18 7.99 23.09
CA ASP A 207 0.12 6.99 24.17
C ASP A 207 -0.74 5.75 23.83
N GLU A 208 -1.65 5.85 22.86
CA GLU A 208 -2.49 4.72 22.41
C GLU A 208 -1.95 3.96 21.19
N ILE A 209 -0.91 4.48 20.53
CA ILE A 209 -0.25 3.79 19.41
C ILE A 209 0.28 2.45 19.91
N GLY A 210 -0.05 1.34 19.23
CA GLY A 210 0.31 0.01 19.70
C GLY A 210 -0.37 -0.45 21.00
N SER A 211 -1.28 0.33 21.60
CA SER A 211 -2.00 0.01 22.85
C SER A 211 -3.52 -0.12 22.67
N ASN A 212 -4.07 0.29 21.52
CA ASN A 212 -5.51 0.19 21.25
C ASN A 212 -5.96 -1.26 20.98
N GLU A 213 -6.61 -1.87 21.97
CA GLU A 213 -7.06 -3.28 21.91
C GLU A 213 -8.08 -3.56 20.80
N HIS A 214 -8.94 -2.59 20.47
CA HIS A 214 -9.90 -2.75 19.38
C HIS A 214 -9.20 -2.87 18.02
N TYR A 215 -8.25 -1.97 17.75
CA TYR A 215 -7.43 -2.05 16.54
C TYR A 215 -6.64 -3.36 16.48
N LYS A 216 -5.93 -3.72 17.57
CA LYS A 216 -5.11 -4.95 17.60
C LYS A 216 -5.92 -6.20 17.25
N ARG A 217 -7.14 -6.31 17.77
CA ARG A 217 -8.02 -7.45 17.48
C ARG A 217 -8.40 -7.51 16.01
N ILE A 218 -8.82 -6.40 15.42
CA ILE A 218 -9.18 -6.34 14.00
C ILE A 218 -7.96 -6.56 13.11
N ALA A 219 -6.81 -5.98 13.46
CA ALA A 219 -5.55 -6.19 12.77
C ALA A 219 -5.13 -7.67 12.80
N LEU A 220 -5.26 -8.34 13.95
CA LEU A 220 -4.95 -9.77 14.07
C LEU A 220 -5.85 -10.61 13.15
N LEU A 221 -7.15 -10.32 13.09
CA LEU A 221 -8.07 -10.99 12.17
C LEU A 221 -7.63 -10.76 10.72
N ALA A 222 -7.36 -9.50 10.33
CA ALA A 222 -6.91 -9.16 8.98
C ALA A 222 -5.61 -9.89 8.59
N SER A 223 -4.65 -10.01 9.51
CA SER A 223 -3.38 -10.71 9.28
C SER A 223 -3.51 -12.22 9.06
N THR A 224 -4.68 -12.82 9.35
CA THR A 224 -4.95 -14.23 9.00
C THR A 224 -5.32 -14.43 7.53
N LEU A 225 -5.61 -13.36 6.80
CA LEU A 225 -6.03 -13.42 5.40
C LEU A 225 -4.90 -13.97 4.53
N LYS A 226 -5.19 -15.04 3.80
CA LYS A 226 -4.20 -15.68 2.92
C LYS A 226 -4.15 -15.04 1.55
N ARG A 227 -3.00 -15.16 0.90
CA ARG A 227 -2.78 -14.69 -0.47
C ARG A 227 -3.81 -15.26 -1.45
N GLU A 228 -4.07 -16.57 -1.39
CA GLU A 228 -4.99 -17.24 -2.32
C GLU A 228 -6.44 -16.74 -2.12
N GLU A 229 -6.82 -16.50 -0.87
CA GLU A 229 -8.14 -15.95 -0.53
C GLU A 229 -8.28 -14.53 -1.07
N LEU A 230 -7.26 -13.71 -0.85
CA LEU A 230 -7.23 -12.33 -1.33
C LEU A 230 -7.21 -12.26 -2.86
N LEU A 231 -6.62 -13.22 -3.58
CA LEU A 231 -6.63 -13.25 -5.05
C LEU A 231 -7.96 -13.76 -5.63
N THR A 232 -8.57 -14.78 -5.02
CA THR A 232 -9.67 -15.54 -5.66
C THR A 232 -11.08 -15.18 -5.20
N LEU A 233 -11.26 -14.74 -3.96
CA LEU A 233 -12.59 -14.49 -3.38
C LEU A 233 -13.08 -13.07 -3.69
N ASP A 234 -14.40 -12.90 -3.78
CA ASP A 234 -15.00 -11.56 -3.88
C ASP A 234 -14.92 -10.80 -2.54
N ALA A 235 -15.17 -9.48 -2.61
CA ALA A 235 -15.08 -8.59 -1.47
C ALA A 235 -16.01 -8.97 -0.30
N ASP A 236 -17.26 -9.34 -0.59
CA ASP A 236 -18.25 -9.69 0.44
C ASP A 236 -17.86 -10.96 1.16
N THR A 237 -17.39 -11.96 0.42
CA THR A 237 -16.88 -13.20 1.00
C THR A 237 -15.66 -12.96 1.89
N ILE A 238 -14.69 -12.14 1.47
CA ILE A 238 -13.52 -11.80 2.28
C ILE A 238 -13.95 -11.12 3.58
N LEU A 239 -14.75 -10.05 3.47
CA LEU A 239 -15.16 -9.27 4.63
C LEU A 239 -16.00 -10.08 5.61
N ARG A 240 -16.89 -10.96 5.11
CA ARG A 240 -17.66 -11.85 5.95
C ARG A 240 -16.77 -12.88 6.65
N ARG A 241 -15.80 -13.49 5.97
CA ARG A 241 -14.93 -14.51 6.59
C ARG A 241 -14.05 -13.93 7.70
N LEU A 242 -13.58 -12.69 7.52
CA LEU A 242 -12.74 -12.01 8.51
C LEU A 242 -13.54 -11.40 9.66
N PHE A 243 -14.69 -10.79 9.37
CA PHE A 243 -15.39 -9.89 10.29
C PHE A 243 -16.85 -10.27 10.51
N TRP A 244 -17.20 -11.55 10.49
CA TRP A 244 -18.59 -12.01 10.64
C TRP A 244 -19.24 -11.62 11.99
N GLU A 245 -18.44 -11.47 13.06
CA GLU A 245 -18.90 -11.00 14.38
C GLU A 245 -18.96 -9.47 14.48
N GLU A 246 -18.44 -8.74 13.49
CA GLU A 246 -18.39 -7.28 13.49
C GLU A 246 -19.53 -6.68 12.68
N LYS A 247 -20.04 -5.54 13.16
CA LYS A 247 -20.99 -4.74 12.40
C LYS A 247 -20.25 -3.73 11.54
N LEU A 248 -20.26 -3.96 10.23
CA LEU A 248 -19.61 -3.09 9.25
C LEU A 248 -20.59 -2.03 8.72
N LEU A 249 -20.17 -0.77 8.72
CA LEU A 249 -20.84 0.34 8.04
C LEU A 249 -20.13 0.57 6.71
N ARG A 250 -20.86 0.54 5.59
CA ARG A 250 -20.32 0.65 4.22
C ARG A 250 -20.97 1.80 3.47
#